data_AF-A0A328DFX7-F1
#
_entry.id   AF-A0A328DFX7-F1
#
_cell.length_a   1.000
_cell.length_b   1.000
_cell.length_c   1.000
_cell.angle_alpha   90.00
_cell.angle_beta   90.00
_cell.angle_gamma   90.00
#
_symmetry.space_group_name_H-M   'P 1'
#
loop_
_entity.id
_entity.type
_entity.pdbx_description
1 polymer ?
#
loop_
_entity_poly.entity_id
_entity_poly.type
_entity_poly.pdbx_seq_one_letter_code
_entity_poly.pdbx_strand_id
1 'polypeptide(L)'
;MFTSAKAFDAIGKGRLTEGICKREWLLHGLWPNPKQATKITKDHIKPEDLIESNPAIEDAWRSIDRKRTSREFMVTQWAKHGVYNPRLDAVDYFNLGVLVNQEGKELEENIERACMY
;
A
#
# COMPACT_ATOMS: atom_id res chain seq x y z
N MET A 1 2.48 6.92 14.26
CA MET A 1 2.73 5.47 14.41
C MET A 1 1.52 4.77 13.81
N PHE A 2 1.70 3.99 12.75
CA PHE A 2 0.63 3.14 12.22
C PHE A 2 0.57 1.87 13.05
N THR A 3 -0.62 1.36 13.32
CA THR A 3 -0.79 0.10 14.06
C THR A 3 -1.15 -1.08 13.18
N SER A 4 -1.42 -0.82 11.89
CA SER A 4 -1.72 -1.88 10.94
C SER A 4 -1.44 -1.43 9.52
N ALA A 5 -0.70 -2.26 8.80
CA ALA A 5 -0.73 -2.33 7.34
C ALA A 5 -1.55 -3.56 6.96
N LYS A 6 -2.38 -3.44 5.91
CA LYS A 6 -3.12 -4.59 5.37
C LYS A 6 -2.62 -4.85 3.97
N ALA A 7 -2.33 -6.11 3.66
CA ALA A 7 -2.07 -6.54 2.30
C ALA A 7 -3.23 -7.42 1.80
N PHE A 8 -3.46 -7.42 0.49
CA PHE A 8 -4.45 -8.27 -0.17
C PHE A 8 -3.78 -9.26 -1.11
N ASP A 9 -4.36 -10.46 -1.17
CA ASP A 9 -4.01 -11.49 -2.14
C ASP A 9 -4.69 -11.19 -3.49
N ALA A 10 -3.89 -10.86 -4.50
CA ALA A 10 -4.37 -10.66 -5.87
C ALA A 10 -4.35 -11.98 -6.64
N ILE A 11 -5.36 -12.82 -6.46
CA ILE A 11 -5.51 -14.03 -7.28
C ILE A 11 -5.86 -13.63 -8.72
N GLY A 12 -4.91 -13.78 -9.65
CA GLY A 12 -5.20 -13.75 -11.08
C GLY A 12 -6.25 -14.81 -11.38
N LYS A 13 -7.35 -14.45 -12.05
CA LYS A 13 -8.49 -15.35 -12.38
C LYS A 13 -8.14 -16.45 -13.41
N GLY A 14 -7.00 -17.12 -13.27
CA GLY A 14 -6.69 -18.37 -13.95
C GLY A 14 -7.11 -19.55 -13.07
N ARG A 15 -7.65 -20.62 -13.67
CA ARG A 15 -7.90 -21.89 -12.98
C ARG A 15 -6.65 -22.28 -12.21
N LEU A 16 -6.83 -22.63 -10.94
CA LEU A 16 -5.82 -23.29 -10.11
C LEU A 16 -5.48 -24.64 -10.74
N THR A 17 -4.58 -24.64 -11.71
CA THR A 17 -3.87 -25.84 -12.14
C THR A 17 -2.69 -26.01 -11.20
N GLU A 18 -2.52 -27.23 -10.67
CA GLU A 18 -1.41 -27.65 -9.83
C GLU A 18 -0.08 -27.10 -10.39
N GLY A 19 0.57 -26.21 -9.65
CA GLY A 19 1.88 -25.66 -10.02
C GLY A 19 2.11 -24.15 -9.84
N ILE A 20 1.12 -23.36 -9.41
CA ILE A 20 1.31 -21.90 -9.25
C ILE A 20 1.11 -21.47 -7.80
N CYS A 21 2.20 -21.47 -7.04
CA CYS A 21 2.36 -20.72 -5.80
C CYS A 21 2.80 -19.28 -6.13
N LYS A 22 2.05 -18.54 -6.95
CA LYS A 22 2.27 -17.10 -7.14
C LYS A 22 1.09 -16.36 -6.54
N ARG A 23 1.18 -16.14 -5.24
CA ARG A 23 0.40 -15.10 -4.56
C ARG A 23 1.21 -13.81 -4.73
N GLU A 24 0.52 -12.67 -4.72
CA GLU A 24 1.17 -11.37 -4.68
C GLU A 24 0.49 -10.60 -3.57
N TRP A 25 1.27 -10.23 -2.55
CA TRP A 25 0.78 -9.35 -1.50
C TRP A 25 0.89 -7.90 -1.95
N LEU A 26 -0.25 -7.22 -2.00
CA LEU A 26 -0.32 -5.80 -2.38
C LEU A 26 -0.77 -4.94 -1.21
N LEU A 27 -0.13 -3.79 -1.03
CA LEU A 27 -0.47 -2.84 0.01
C LEU A 27 -1.90 -2.28 -0.19
N HIS A 28 -2.74 -2.43 0.82
CA HIS A 28 -4.04 -1.76 0.88
C HIS A 28 -3.91 -0.35 1.45
N GLY A 29 -3.20 -0.21 2.56
CA GLY A 29 -3.04 1.09 3.20
C GLY A 29 -2.39 1.02 4.56
N LEU A 30 -2.00 2.20 5.03
CA LEU A 30 -1.37 2.42 6.32
C LEU A 30 -2.37 3.14 7.22
N TRP A 31 -2.87 2.43 8.23
CA TRP A 31 -3.98 2.95 9.03
C TRP A 31 -3.50 3.36 10.42
N PRO A 32 -3.67 4.65 10.79
CA PRO A 32 -3.24 5.10 12.10
C PRO A 32 -4.06 4.39 13.19
N ASN A 33 -3.46 4.23 14.37
CA ASN A 33 -4.19 3.73 15.52
C ASN A 33 -5.36 4.68 15.82
N PRO A 34 -6.62 4.20 15.90
CA PRO A 34 -7.75 5.04 16.22
C PRO A 34 -7.57 5.85 17.53
N LYS A 35 -6.83 5.31 18.51
CA LYS A 35 -6.55 5.99 19.78
C LYS A 35 -5.53 7.14 19.67
N GLN A 36 -4.75 7.18 18.58
CA GLN A 36 -3.72 8.19 18.33
C GLN A 36 -4.04 9.03 17.08
N ALA A 37 -5.17 8.76 16.43
CA ALA A 37 -5.59 9.41 15.21
C ALA A 37 -5.99 10.85 15.50
N THR A 38 -5.35 11.81 14.82
CA THR A 38 -5.71 13.24 14.91
C THR A 38 -5.72 13.80 13.52
N LYS A 39 -6.84 14.40 13.13
CA LYS A 39 -7.03 14.95 11.79
C LYS A 39 -6.16 16.19 11.59
N ILE A 40 -5.29 16.17 10.60
CA ILE A 40 -4.58 17.36 10.12
C ILE A 40 -5.39 18.06 9.03
N THR A 41 -5.25 19.39 8.97
CA THR A 41 -5.97 20.26 8.02
C THR A 41 -5.06 20.93 7.01
N LYS A 42 -3.75 20.63 7.03
CA LYS A 42 -2.70 21.44 6.39
C LYS A 42 -2.09 20.86 5.12
N ASP A 43 -2.65 19.81 4.53
CA ASP A 43 -2.03 19.25 3.32
C ASP A 43 -2.42 20.02 2.06
N HIS A 44 -1.42 20.70 1.51
CA HIS A 44 -1.48 21.34 0.18
C HIS A 44 -1.00 20.40 -0.93
N ILE A 45 -0.41 19.25 -0.58
CA ILE A 45 0.10 18.27 -1.53
C ILE A 45 -1.03 17.31 -1.88
N LYS A 46 -1.28 17.19 -3.18
CA LYS A 46 -2.25 16.24 -3.72
C LYS A 46 -1.56 14.89 -3.92
N PRO A 47 -2.10 13.79 -3.35
CA PRO A 47 -1.54 12.44 -3.50
C PRO A 47 -1.22 12.07 -4.94
N GLU A 48 -2.05 12.54 -5.86
CA GLU A 48 -1.95 12.27 -7.27
C GLU A 48 -0.68 12.83 -7.93
N ASP A 49 -0.18 13.98 -7.47
CA ASP A 49 1.02 14.62 -8.04
C ASP A 49 2.32 13.87 -7.66
N LEU A 50 2.24 13.00 -6.65
CA LEU A 50 3.39 12.23 -6.16
C LEU A 50 3.82 11.11 -7.13
N ILE A 51 2.89 10.60 -7.95
CA ILE A 51 3.21 9.56 -8.94
C ILE A 51 4.20 10.08 -9.98
N GLU A 52 4.06 11.34 -10.38
CA GLU A 52 4.92 11.97 -11.40
C GLU A 52 6.36 12.14 -10.91
N SER A 53 6.54 12.33 -9.59
CA SER A 53 7.86 12.51 -8.98
C SER A 53 8.51 11.20 -8.52
N ASN A 54 7.72 10.15 -8.27
CA ASN A 54 8.22 8.84 -7.84
C ASN A 54 7.34 7.69 -8.38
N PRO A 55 7.70 7.11 -9.54
CA PRO A 55 6.96 5.99 -10.15
C PRO A 55 6.85 4.74 -9.25
N ALA A 56 7.76 4.55 -8.29
CA ALA A 56 7.69 3.44 -7.34
C ALA A 56 6.48 3.53 -6.40
N ILE A 57 5.94 4.75 -6.20
CA ILE A 57 4.70 4.95 -5.44
C ILE A 57 3.53 4.30 -6.17
N GLU A 58 3.45 4.40 -7.49
CA GLU A 58 2.35 3.81 -8.24
C GLU A 58 2.36 2.28 -8.19
N ASP A 59 3.54 1.64 -8.23
CA ASP A 59 3.66 0.18 -8.07
C ASP A 59 3.27 -0.25 -6.65
N ALA A 60 3.77 0.45 -5.63
CA ALA A 60 3.49 0.13 -4.24
C ALA A 60 2.02 0.36 -3.85
N TRP A 61 1.38 1.38 -4.43
CA TRP A 61 -0.02 1.75 -4.17
C TRP A 61 -0.93 1.39 -5.35
N ARG A 62 -0.59 0.34 -6.09
CA ARG A 62 -1.33 -0.09 -7.27
C ARG A 62 -2.75 -0.49 -6.90
N SER A 63 -3.73 0.08 -7.60
CA SER A 63 -5.10 -0.40 -7.48
C SER A 63 -5.28 -1.75 -8.18
N ILE A 64 -5.91 -2.71 -7.50
CA ILE A 64 -6.36 -3.98 -8.10
C ILE A 64 -7.79 -3.91 -8.66
N ASP A 65 -8.50 -2.81 -8.39
CA ASP A 65 -9.87 -2.62 -8.89
C ASP A 65 -9.81 -2.12 -10.34
N ARG A 66 -10.43 -2.85 -11.26
CA ARG A 66 -10.53 -2.48 -12.68
C ARG A 66 -11.27 -1.16 -12.91
N LYS A 67 -12.07 -0.71 -11.95
CA LYS A 67 -12.87 0.53 -12.04
C LYS A 67 -12.21 1.72 -11.34
N ARG A 68 -11.09 1.53 -10.66
CA ARG A 68 -10.42 2.58 -9.90
C ARG A 68 -8.92 2.58 -10.21
N THR A 69 -8.41 3.72 -10.63
CA THR A 69 -6.97 3.92 -10.87
C THR A 69 -6.18 3.90 -9.57
N SER A 70 -4.87 3.63 -9.64
CA SER A 70 -3.96 3.75 -8.49
C SER A 70 -4.00 5.16 -7.89
N ARG A 71 -4.10 6.19 -8.74
CA ARG A 71 -4.25 7.59 -8.34
C ARG A 71 -5.52 7.83 -7.49
N GLU A 72 -6.68 7.38 -7.95
CA GLU A 72 -7.95 7.49 -7.19
C GLU A 72 -7.92 6.68 -5.89
N PHE A 73 -7.25 5.53 -5.92
CA PHE A 73 -7.05 4.71 -4.73
C PHE A 73 -6.19 5.42 -3.69
N MET A 74 -5.05 6.00 -4.09
CA MET A 74 -4.18 6.80 -3.22
C MET A 74 -4.93 7.97 -2.60
N VAL A 75 -5.69 8.74 -3.39
CA VAL A 75 -6.53 9.85 -2.87
C VAL A 75 -7.49 9.37 -1.80
N THR A 76 -8.12 8.20 -2.02
CA THR A 76 -9.03 7.59 -1.04
C THR A 76 -8.30 7.19 0.24
N GLN A 77 -7.12 6.56 0.13
CA GLN A 77 -6.33 6.14 1.29
C GLN A 77 -5.84 7.33 2.11
N TRP A 78 -5.38 8.38 1.44
CA TRP A 78 -4.99 9.62 2.08
C TRP A 78 -6.15 10.26 2.86
N ALA A 79 -7.29 10.48 2.20
CA ALA A 79 -8.45 11.12 2.81
C ALA A 79 -9.06 10.33 3.98
N LYS A 80 -8.98 9.00 3.94
CA LYS A 80 -9.52 8.13 5.01
C LYS A 80 -8.55 7.88 6.15
N HIS A 81 -7.25 7.85 5.86
CA HIS A 81 -6.26 7.34 6.81
C HIS A 81 -5.05 8.25 6.98
N GLY A 82 -4.44 8.70 5.88
CA GLY A 82 -3.24 9.53 5.91
C GLY A 82 -3.43 10.84 6.68
N VAL A 83 -4.53 11.57 6.42
CA VAL A 83 -4.87 12.82 7.12
C VAL A 83 -5.10 12.66 8.63
N TYR A 84 -5.16 11.45 9.16
CA TYR A 84 -5.32 11.20 10.60
C TYR A 84 -4.00 10.85 11.31
N ASN A 85 -2.86 10.99 10.62
CA ASN A 85 -1.54 10.84 11.21
C ASN A 85 -0.83 12.21 11.27
N PRO A 86 -0.76 12.87 12.44
CA PRO A 86 -0.19 14.21 12.55
C PRO A 86 1.33 14.29 12.40
N ARG A 87 2.01 13.15 12.17
CA ARG A 87 3.47 13.09 12.08
C ARG A 87 3.99 12.97 10.65
N LEU A 88 3.13 12.71 9.68
CA LEU A 88 3.52 12.48 8.29
C LEU A 88 2.68 13.37 7.40
N ASP A 89 3.33 14.05 6.46
CA ASP A 89 2.63 14.66 5.34
C ASP A 89 2.28 13.60 4.27
N ALA A 90 1.66 14.03 3.18
CA ALA A 90 1.31 13.14 2.08
C ALA A 90 2.55 12.44 1.49
N VAL A 91 3.67 13.15 1.30
CA VAL A 91 4.90 12.60 0.69
C VAL A 91 5.44 11.47 1.57
N ASP A 92 5.59 11.73 2.86
CA ASP A 92 6.10 10.77 3.84
C ASP A 92 5.17 9.56 3.97
N TYR A 93 3.85 9.77 3.94
CA TYR A 93 2.85 8.70 4.01
C TYR A 93 3.00 7.71 2.85
N PHE A 94 3.10 8.21 1.61
CA PHE A 94 3.18 7.34 0.44
C PHE A 94 4.55 6.68 0.30
N ASN A 95 5.64 7.39 0.61
CA ASN A 95 6.98 6.82 0.65
C ASN A 95 7.11 5.72 1.70
N LEU A 96 6.49 5.87 2.88
CA LEU A 96 6.45 4.80 3.86
C LEU A 96 5.71 3.57 3.31
N GLY A 97 4.65 3.77 2.52
CA GLY A 97 3.97 2.67 1.83
C GLY A 97 4.89 1.93 0.86
N VAL A 98 5.77 2.63 0.14
CA VAL A 98 6.78 2.00 -0.73
C VAL A 98 7.71 1.10 0.09
N LEU A 99 8.22 1.60 1.22
CA LEU A 99 9.11 0.84 2.10
C LEU A 99 8.43 -0.42 2.66
N VAL A 100 7.21 -0.27 3.18
CA VAL A 100 6.42 -1.40 3.71
C VAL A 100 6.12 -2.43 2.61
N ASN A 101 5.85 -1.99 1.39
CA ASN A 101 5.63 -2.89 0.25
C ASN A 101 6.90 -3.66 -0.12
N GLN A 102 8.07 -3.03 -0.07
CA GLN A 102 9.36 -3.68 -0.30
C GLN A 102 9.67 -4.74 0.78
N GLU A 103 9.51 -4.38 2.05
CA GLU A 103 9.68 -5.32 3.18
C GLU A 103 8.70 -6.51 3.07
N GLY A 104 7.47 -6.26 2.63
CA GLY A 104 6.47 -7.30 2.39
C GLY A 104 6.88 -8.28 1.29
N LYS A 105 7.40 -7.77 0.16
CA LYS A 105 7.92 -8.61 -0.95
C LYS A 105 9.11 -9.45 -0.49
N GLU A 106 10.04 -8.87 0.26
CA GLU A 106 11.19 -9.61 0.79
C GLU A 106 10.75 -10.73 1.76
N LEU A 107 9.74 -10.49 2.59
CA LEU A 107 9.18 -11.51 3.48
C LEU A 107 8.50 -12.63 2.68
N GLU A 108 7.74 -12.31 1.64
CA GLU A 108 7.12 -13.31 0.75
C GLU A 108 8.17 -14.23 0.13
N GLU A 109 9.22 -13.66 -0.46
CA GLU A 109 10.32 -14.44 -1.03
C GLU A 109 11.04 -15.31 0.02
N ASN A 110 11.21 -14.81 1.25
CA ASN A 110 11.80 -15.57 2.34
C ASN A 110 10.94 -16.79 2.73
N ILE A 111 9.61 -16.62 2.79
CA ILE A 111 8.67 -17.71 3.07
C ILE A 111 8.72 -18.75 1.93
N GLU A 112 8.70 -18.30 0.68
CA GLU A 112 8.81 -19.20 -0.48
C GLU A 112 10.11 -20.01 -0.45
N ARG A 113 11.25 -19.36 -0.17
CA ARG A 113 12.53 -20.04 0.00
C ARG A 113 12.48 -21.08 1.11
N ALA A 114 11.90 -20.75 2.27
CA ALA A 114 11.79 -21.66 3.40
C ALA A 114 10.88 -22.87 3.12
N CYS A 115 9.82 -22.71 2.33
CA CYS A 115 8.91 -23.80 1.95
C CYS A 115 9.47 -24.76 0.89
N MET A 116 10.53 -24.38 0.19
CA MET A 116 11.20 -25.21 -0.83
C MET A 116 12.26 -26.15 -0.24
N TYR A 117 12.55 -26.04 1.07
CA TYR A 117 13.42 -26.95 1.84
C TYR A 117 12.59 -27.75 2.84
#